data_AF-A0A850B4P5-F1
#
_entry.id   AF-A0A850B4P5-F1
#
_cell.length_a   1.000
_cell.length_b   1.000
_cell.length_c   1.000
_cell.angle_alpha   90.00
_cell.angle_beta   90.00
_cell.angle_gamma   90.00
#
_symmetry.space_group_name_H-M   'P 1'
#
loop_
_entity.id
_entity.type
_entity.pdbx_description
1 polymer ?
#
loop_
_entity_poly.entity_id
_entity_poly.type
_entity_poly.pdbx_seq_one_letter_code
_entity_poly.pdbx_strand_id
1 'polypeptide(L)'
;MIKIAASAVALTFLAGAAFAGPRDQKKTAKHVDLKICPIMLNPVHGKGGGSVTYGKYHVTFCCPGCKPAFAKLNKAAKDKKIAAALKKQNARM
;
A
#
# COMPACT_ATOMS: atom_id res chain seq x y z
N MET A 1 -19.22 64.95 -9.83
CA MET A 1 -20.35 64.26 -10.49
C MET A 1 -19.89 63.79 -11.86
N ILE A 2 -19.90 62.48 -12.15
CA ILE A 2 -20.22 61.83 -13.43
C ILE A 2 -19.92 60.31 -13.28
N LYS A 3 -21.01 59.54 -13.25
CA LYS A 3 -21.08 58.08 -13.35
C LYS A 3 -21.25 57.73 -14.83
N ILE A 4 -20.40 56.90 -15.44
CA ILE A 4 -20.71 55.95 -16.55
C ILE A 4 -19.49 55.00 -16.61
N ALA A 5 -19.49 53.71 -16.23
CA ALA A 5 -20.27 52.54 -16.65
C ALA A 5 -20.12 52.16 -18.14
N ALA A 6 -19.07 51.41 -18.49
CA ALA A 6 -19.05 50.45 -19.62
C ALA A 6 -17.76 49.62 -19.47
N SER A 7 -17.79 48.34 -19.09
CA SER A 7 -18.27 47.18 -19.84
C SER A 7 -17.50 46.95 -21.15
N ALA A 8 -16.85 45.79 -21.23
CA ALA A 8 -16.03 45.28 -22.34
C ALA A 8 -14.70 46.05 -22.50
N VAL A 9 -13.53 45.44 -22.43
CA VAL A 9 -13.03 44.32 -23.24
C VAL A 9 -11.89 43.72 -22.40
N ALA A 10 -12.04 42.47 -21.97
CA ALA A 10 -11.23 41.35 -22.45
C ALA A 10 -9.71 41.57 -22.39
N LEU A 11 -9.04 40.52 -21.90
CA LEU A 11 -7.61 40.25 -22.06
C LEU A 11 -6.69 40.97 -21.07
N THR A 12 -6.70 40.49 -19.83
CA THR A 12 -5.43 40.03 -19.29
C THR A 12 -5.67 38.80 -18.43
N PHE A 13 -5.31 37.66 -19.03
CA PHE A 13 -5.23 36.34 -18.46
C PHE A 13 -4.49 36.37 -17.11
N LEU A 14 -5.24 36.47 -16.00
CA LEU A 14 -4.75 36.11 -14.66
C LEU A 14 -5.47 34.84 -14.16
N ALA A 15 -5.53 33.84 -15.04
CA ALA A 15 -5.92 32.48 -14.68
C ALA A 15 -4.78 31.52 -15.04
N GLY A 16 -4.18 30.94 -14.00
CA GLY A 16 -3.66 29.58 -14.04
C GLY A 16 -2.22 29.38 -14.52
N ALA A 17 -1.24 29.52 -13.63
CA ALA A 17 -0.04 28.66 -13.62
C ALA A 17 0.80 28.79 -12.34
N ALA A 18 0.17 28.65 -11.16
CA ALA A 18 0.90 28.13 -9.99
C ALA A 18 0.55 26.65 -9.81
N PHE A 19 0.77 25.87 -10.87
CA PHE A 19 0.90 24.42 -10.79
C PHE A 19 2.23 24.10 -10.08
N ALA A 20 2.27 24.22 -8.76
CA ALA A 20 3.44 23.85 -7.97
C ALA A 20 3.05 23.50 -6.51
N GLY A 21 1.99 22.71 -6.33
CA GLY A 21 1.84 21.89 -5.13
C GLY A 21 2.32 20.49 -5.46
N PRO A 22 3.30 19.90 -4.74
CA PRO A 22 3.74 18.54 -5.00
C PRO A 22 2.49 17.66 -4.93
N ARG A 23 2.23 16.91 -6.02
CA ARG A 23 1.28 15.79 -6.00
C ARG A 23 1.50 15.09 -4.68
N ASP A 24 0.44 15.03 -3.86
CA ASP A 24 0.37 14.20 -2.67
C ASP A 24 0.89 12.82 -3.08
N GLN A 25 2.19 12.62 -2.89
CA GLN A 25 2.83 11.33 -2.91
C GLN A 25 2.25 10.74 -1.64
N LYS A 26 1.06 10.12 -1.76
CA LYS A 26 0.62 9.08 -0.84
C LYS A 26 1.86 8.26 -0.64
N LYS A 27 2.53 8.47 0.50
CA LYS A 27 3.61 7.63 0.96
C LYS A 27 2.94 6.28 1.12
N THR A 28 2.95 5.53 0.04
CA THR A 28 2.74 4.10 0.03
C THR A 28 3.89 3.62 0.87
N ALA A 29 3.65 3.55 2.17
CA ALA A 29 4.52 2.85 3.10
C ALA A 29 4.78 1.52 2.42
N LYS A 30 6.00 1.33 1.92
CA LYS A 30 6.39 0.14 1.17
C LYS A 30 6.38 -0.99 2.18
N HIS A 31 5.21 -1.55 2.44
CA HIS A 31 5.10 -2.76 3.21
C HIS A 31 5.77 -3.85 2.40
N VAL A 32 6.56 -4.68 3.08
CA VAL A 32 7.20 -5.81 2.43
C VAL A 32 6.10 -6.83 2.17
N ASP A 33 5.59 -6.85 0.94
CA ASP A 33 4.59 -7.82 0.50
C ASP A 33 5.20 -9.21 0.48
N LEU A 34 4.74 -10.04 1.41
CA LEU A 34 5.08 -11.45 1.47
C LEU A 34 4.15 -12.22 0.54
N LYS A 35 4.72 -12.68 -0.58
CA LYS A 35 4.03 -13.54 -1.56
C LYS A 35 4.16 -15.03 -1.20
N ILE A 36 4.89 -15.36 -0.13
CA ILE A 36 5.03 -16.71 0.41
C ILE A 36 4.18 -16.84 1.67
N CYS A 37 3.35 -17.90 1.76
CA CYS A 37 2.53 -18.18 2.93
C CYS A 37 3.44 -18.54 4.12
N PRO A 38 3.36 -17.84 5.28
CA PRO A 38 4.24 -18.13 6.42
C PRO A 38 4.00 -19.48 7.06
N ILE A 39 2.80 -20.06 6.91
CA ILE A 39 2.43 -21.33 7.53
C ILE A 39 3.00 -22.50 6.75
N MET A 40 2.71 -22.53 5.45
CA MET A 40 3.03 -23.64 4.54
C MET A 40 4.33 -23.43 3.75
N LEU A 41 4.96 -22.24 3.84
CA LEU A 41 6.13 -21.83 3.06
C LEU A 41 5.95 -21.99 1.54
N ASN A 42 4.71 -22.01 1.06
CA ASN A 42 4.38 -22.16 -0.35
C ASN A 42 4.03 -20.81 -0.97
N PRO A 43 4.34 -20.61 -2.27
CA PRO A 43 3.96 -19.40 -2.98
C PRO A 43 2.45 -19.26 -3.03
N VAL A 44 1.98 -18.04 -2.77
CA VAL A 44 0.57 -17.69 -2.85
C VAL A 44 0.27 -17.28 -4.28
N HIS A 45 -0.29 -18.20 -5.06
CA HIS A 45 -0.82 -17.91 -6.39
C HIS A 45 -2.29 -17.49 -6.24
N GLY A 46 -2.54 -16.20 -5.99
CA GLY A 46 -3.89 -15.61 -5.97
C GLY A 46 -4.34 -15.00 -4.63
N LYS A 47 -5.43 -14.24 -4.64
CA LYS A 47 -5.99 -13.52 -3.48
C LYS A 47 -6.94 -14.39 -2.61
N GLY A 48 -6.73 -15.71 -2.55
CA GLY A 48 -7.68 -16.63 -1.93
C GLY A 48 -7.67 -16.68 -0.40
N GLY A 49 -6.53 -16.41 0.25
CA GLY A 49 -6.41 -16.55 1.71
C GLY A 49 -6.53 -15.27 2.54
N GLY A 50 -6.75 -14.14 1.89
CA GLY A 50 -6.68 -12.83 2.53
C GLY A 50 -5.25 -12.40 2.84
N SER A 51 -5.12 -11.20 3.40
CA SER A 51 -3.84 -10.63 3.82
C SER A 51 -3.96 -10.03 5.22
N VAL A 52 -2.85 -9.97 5.95
CA VAL A 52 -2.74 -9.29 7.23
C VAL A 52 -1.46 -8.47 7.28
N THR A 53 -1.57 -7.22 7.74
CA THR A 53 -0.41 -6.39 8.01
C THR A 53 0.13 -6.75 9.39
N TYR A 54 1.39 -7.19 9.44
CA TYR A 54 2.10 -7.47 10.68
C TYR A 54 3.35 -6.58 10.75
N GLY A 55 3.24 -5.46 11.47
CA GLY A 55 4.30 -4.45 11.53
C GLY A 55 4.56 -3.85 10.15
N LYS A 56 5.77 -4.09 9.60
CA LYS A 56 6.17 -3.65 8.26
C LYS A 56 5.90 -4.67 7.15
N TYR A 57 5.42 -5.86 7.50
CA TYR A 57 5.23 -6.97 6.58
C TYR A 57 3.76 -7.10 6.20
N HIS A 58 3.49 -7.17 4.89
CA HIS A 58 2.17 -7.43 4.39
C HIS A 58 2.07 -8.92 4.04
N VAL A 59 1.52 -9.70 4.97
CA VAL A 59 1.48 -11.17 4.87
C VAL A 59 0.29 -11.58 4.02
N THR A 60 0.52 -12.19 2.86
CA THR A 60 -0.56 -12.79 2.05
C THR A 60 -0.65 -14.28 2.34
N PHE A 61 -1.86 -14.82 2.43
CA PHE A 61 -2.10 -16.23 2.71
C PHE A 61 -2.59 -16.98 1.47
N CYS A 62 -2.20 -18.25 1.36
CA CYS A 62 -2.64 -19.13 0.26
C CYS A 62 -4.09 -19.63 0.44
N CYS A 63 -4.63 -19.61 1.66
CA CYS A 63 -5.91 -20.23 1.99
C CYS A 63 -6.67 -19.45 3.07
N PRO A 64 -8.01 -19.44 3.07
CA PRO A 64 -8.80 -18.70 4.06
C PRO A 64 -8.60 -19.24 5.49
N GLY A 65 -8.27 -20.52 5.65
CA GLY A 65 -7.92 -21.14 6.94
C GLY A 65 -6.54 -20.73 7.49
N CYS A 66 -5.69 -20.14 6.65
CA CYS A 66 -4.33 -19.79 7.03
C CYS A 66 -4.30 -18.49 7.87
N LYS A 67 -5.22 -17.56 7.63
CA LYS A 67 -5.38 -16.32 8.42
C LYS A 67 -5.71 -16.60 9.91
N PRO A 68 -6.74 -17.40 10.26
CA PRO A 68 -7.04 -17.69 11.66
C PRO A 68 -5.96 -18.55 12.31
N ALA A 69 -5.36 -19.49 11.59
CA ALA A 69 -4.22 -20.26 12.10
C ALA A 69 -3.03 -19.33 12.43
N PHE A 70 -2.75 -18.34 11.59
CA PHE A 70 -1.71 -17.34 11.86
C PHE A 70 -2.08 -16.46 13.05
N ALA A 71 -3.34 -16.06 13.19
CA ALA A 71 -3.81 -15.24 14.30
C ALA A 71 -3.64 -15.93 15.67
N LYS A 72 -3.89 -17.26 15.74
CA LYS A 72 -3.76 -18.09 16.94
C LYS A 72 -2.32 -18.30 17.42
N LEU A 73 -1.31 -18.00 16.59
CA LEU A 73 0.10 -18.16 16.98
C LEU A 73 0.56 -17.05 17.94
N ASN A 74 1.45 -17.41 18.87
CA ASN A 74 2.18 -16.45 19.70
C ASN A 74 3.13 -15.59 18.86
N LYS A 75 3.50 -14.42 19.38
CA LYS A 75 4.34 -13.43 18.71
C LYS A 75 5.64 -14.03 18.15
N ALA A 76 6.36 -14.78 18.98
CA ALA A 76 7.60 -15.48 18.59
C ALA A 76 7.40 -16.50 17.45
N ALA A 77 6.26 -17.20 17.41
CA ALA A 77 5.95 -18.14 16.34
C ALA A 77 5.60 -17.42 15.04
N LYS A 78 4.88 -16.30 15.11
CA LYS A 78 4.60 -15.41 13.96
C LYS A 78 5.89 -14.89 13.35
N ASP A 79 6.81 -14.37 14.18
CA ASP A 79 8.10 -13.84 13.73
C ASP A 79 8.96 -14.93 13.07
N LYS A 80 9.04 -16.15 13.64
CA LYS A 80 9.76 -17.28 13.03
C LYS A 80 9.19 -17.65 11.65
N LYS A 81 7.86 -17.69 11.52
CA LYS A 81 7.17 -18.05 10.27
C LYS A 81 7.33 -16.95 9.21
N ILE A 82 7.25 -15.68 9.60
CA ILE A 82 7.53 -14.53 8.73
C ILE A 82 9.00 -14.56 8.27
N ALA A 83 9.96 -14.78 9.17
CA ALA A 83 11.37 -14.84 8.83
C ALA A 83 11.68 -15.98 7.84
N ALA A 84 11.05 -17.14 8.00
CA ALA A 84 11.18 -18.26 7.07
C ALA A 84 10.58 -17.92 5.69
N ALA A 85 9.42 -17.28 5.65
CA ALA A 85 8.81 -16.79 4.42
C ALA A 85 9.68 -15.73 3.72
N LEU A 86 10.28 -14.80 4.48
CA LEU A 86 11.21 -13.79 3.95
C LEU A 86 12.47 -14.41 3.37
N LYS A 87 13.10 -15.36 4.07
CA LYS A 87 14.28 -16.06 3.55
C LYS A 87 13.98 -16.74 2.23
N LYS A 88 12.84 -17.45 2.13
CA LYS A 88 12.43 -18.12 0.91
C LYS A 88 12.03 -17.14 -0.20
N GLN A 89 11.45 -15.99 0.14
CA GLN A 89 11.13 -14.94 -0.82
C GLN A 89 12.40 -14.27 -1.36
N ASN A 90 13.35 -13.91 -0.50
CA ASN A 90 14.61 -13.29 -0.90
C ASN A 90 15.51 -14.25 -1.68
N ALA A 91 15.47 -15.56 -1.39
CA ALA A 91 16.19 -16.57 -2.16
C ALA A 91 15.58 -16.85 -3.54
N ARG A 92 14.35 -16.36 -3.79
CA ARG A 92 13.63 -16.50 -5.07
C ARG A 92 13.56 -15.18 -5.85
N MET A 93 14.16 -14.12 -5.30
CA MET A 93 14.45 -12.85 -5.98
C MET A 93 15.87 -12.90 -6.52
#